data_AF-A0A7K3BGH3-F1
#
_entry.id   AF-A0A7K3BGH3-F1
#
_cell.length_a   1.000
_cell.length_b   1.000
_cell.length_c   1.000
_cell.angle_alpha   90.00
_cell.angle_beta   90.00
_cell.angle_gamma   90.00
#
_symmetry.space_group_name_H-M   'P 1'
#
loop_
_entity.id
_entity.type
_entity.pdbx_description
1 polymer ?
#
loop_
_entity_poly.entity_id
_entity_poly.type
_entity_poly.pdbx_seq_one_letter_code
_entity_poly.pdbx_strand_id
1 'polypeptide(L)'
;MFGRLGAPEILLILVVVLLLFGAKRLPDMARSFGQSLRILRSETKAMRDEDGDGTTGPAPAPALAGGERTPHAAPGDAVADAPHRR
;
A
#
# COMPACT_ATOMS: atom_id res chain seq x y z
N MET A 1 -20.60 34.88 -5.66
CA MET A 1 -21.34 33.61 -5.74
C MET A 1 -20.45 32.45 -6.23
N PHE A 2 -19.29 32.25 -5.61
CA PHE A 2 -18.32 31.19 -5.98
C PHE A 2 -17.72 30.47 -4.74
N GLY A 3 -18.36 30.61 -3.58
CA GLY A 3 -17.89 30.05 -2.30
C GLY A 3 -18.54 28.71 -1.91
N ARG A 4 -19.18 28.02 -2.87
CA ARG A 4 -19.85 26.73 -2.63
C ARG A 4 -19.12 25.54 -3.24
N LEU A 5 -17.97 25.71 -3.92
CA LEU A 5 -17.02 24.60 -4.14
C LEU A 5 -16.36 24.21 -2.79
N GLY A 6 -17.19 23.86 -1.83
CA GLY A 6 -16.79 23.35 -0.54
C GLY A 6 -16.80 21.83 -0.55
N ALA A 7 -16.63 21.26 0.64
CA ALA A 7 -16.75 19.83 0.91
C ALA A 7 -17.90 19.09 0.18
N PRO A 8 -19.13 19.65 0.00
CA PRO A 8 -20.21 18.91 -0.68
C PRO A 8 -19.94 18.56 -2.14
N GLU A 9 -19.39 19.45 -2.95
CA GLU A 9 -19.06 19.17 -4.37
C GLU A 9 -17.96 18.11 -4.48
N ILE A 10 -16.95 18.16 -3.61
CA ILE A 10 -15.89 17.14 -3.57
C ILE A 10 -16.49 15.78 -3.19
N LEU A 11 -17.41 15.75 -2.21
CA LEU A 11 -18.11 14.55 -1.82
C LEU A 11 -18.96 13.98 -2.96
N LEU A 12 -19.66 14.83 -3.72
CA LEU A 12 -20.45 14.41 -4.88
C LEU A 12 -19.57 13.77 -5.96
N ILE A 13 -18.44 14.40 -6.30
CA ILE A 13 -17.49 13.84 -7.27
C ILE A 13 -16.93 12.52 -6.76
N LEU A 14 -16.55 12.45 -5.49
CA LEU A 14 -16.05 11.22 -4.86
C LEU A 14 -17.08 10.10 -4.98
N VAL A 15 -18.36 10.37 -4.71
CA VAL A 15 -19.45 9.41 -4.88
C VAL A 15 -19.52 8.90 -6.32
N VAL A 16 -19.50 9.79 -7.32
CA VAL A 16 -19.52 9.38 -8.74
C VAL A 16 -18.30 8.51 -9.10
N VAL A 17 -17.10 8.87 -8.64
CA VAL A 17 -15.89 8.07 -8.86
C VAL A 17 -16.01 6.71 -8.17
N LEU A 18 -16.57 6.64 -6.95
CA LEU A 18 -16.81 5.37 -6.27
C LEU A 18 -17.83 4.49 -7.01
N LEU A 19 -18.83 5.08 -7.67
CA LEU A 19 -19.77 4.31 -8.49
C LEU A 19 -19.11 3.74 -9.75
N LEU A 20 -18.24 4.52 -10.41
CA LEU A 20 -17.55 4.10 -11.64
C LEU A 20 -16.44 3.08 -11.38
N PHE A 21 -15.60 3.34 -10.38
CA PHE A 21 -14.42 2.51 -10.08
C PHE A 21 -14.72 1.44 -9.01
N GLY A 22 -15.70 1.68 -8.13
CA GLY A 22 -16.02 0.81 -7.00
C GLY A 22 -15.25 1.17 -5.72
N ALA A 23 -15.90 1.00 -4.57
CA ALA A 23 -15.34 1.31 -3.24
C ALA A 23 -14.03 0.57 -2.91
N LYS A 24 -13.77 -0.58 -3.54
CA LYS A 24 -12.56 -1.40 -3.32
C LYS A 24 -11.41 -1.02 -4.25
N ARG A 25 -11.65 -0.43 -5.42
CA ARG A 25 -10.60 -0.10 -6.41
C ARG A 25 -9.91 1.22 -6.13
N LEU A 26 -10.64 2.22 -5.66
CA LEU A 26 -10.05 3.52 -5.31
C LEU A 26 -8.96 3.41 -4.23
N PRO A 27 -9.17 2.72 -3.07
CA PRO A 27 -8.14 2.57 -2.06
C PRO A 27 -6.99 1.65 -2.52
N ASP A 28 -7.27 0.66 -3.35
CA ASP A 28 -6.27 -0.28 -3.87
C ASP A 28 -5.29 0.42 -4.81
N MET A 29 -5.82 1.22 -5.76
CA MET A 29 -5.02 2.09 -6.62
C MET A 29 -4.27 3.14 -5.80
N ALA A 30 -4.92 3.82 -4.85
CA ALA A 30 -4.25 4.79 -4.00
C ALA A 30 -3.08 4.18 -3.20
N ARG A 31 -3.21 2.92 -2.74
CA ARG A 31 -2.13 2.21 -2.03
C ARG A 31 -0.94 1.90 -2.93
N SER A 32 -1.18 1.39 -4.14
CA SER A 32 -0.08 1.08 -5.08
C SER A 32 0.62 2.34 -5.59
N PHE A 33 -0.14 3.37 -5.99
CA PHE A 33 0.41 4.68 -6.37
C PHE A 33 1.11 5.38 -5.21
N GLY A 34 0.56 5.28 -4.00
CA GLY A 34 1.14 5.84 -2.79
C GLY A 34 2.48 5.19 -2.42
N GLN A 35 2.65 3.89 -2.66
CA GLN A 35 3.91 3.20 -2.45
C GLN A 35 5.01 3.70 -3.41
N SER A 36 4.69 3.87 -4.70
CA SER A 36 5.63 4.45 -5.67
C SER A 36 6.00 5.89 -5.33
N LEU A 37 5.00 6.72 -5.00
CA LEU A 37 5.23 8.10 -4.57
C LEU A 37 6.03 8.20 -3.26
N ARG A 38 5.88 7.25 -2.34
CA ARG A 38 6.62 7.20 -1.08
C ARG A 38 8.11 6.99 -1.31
N ILE A 39 8.48 6.06 -2.20
CA ILE A 39 9.88 5.77 -2.54
C ILE A 39 10.51 7.01 -3.18
N LEU A 40 9.83 7.59 -4.17
CA LEU A 40 10.25 8.82 -4.84
C LEU A 40 10.38 9.99 -3.85
N ARG A 41 9.42 10.16 -2.94
CA ARG A 41 9.45 11.18 -1.88
C ARG A 41 10.59 10.96 -0.89
N SER A 42 10.91 9.72 -0.51
CA SER A 42 12.01 9.44 0.42
C SER A 42 13.37 9.72 -0.20
N GLU A 43 13.57 9.36 -1.47
CA GLU A 43 14.82 9.66 -2.19
C GLU A 43 14.96 11.17 -2.41
N THR A 44 13.90 11.83 -2.87
CA THR A 44 13.90 13.29 -3.05
C THR A 44 14.10 14.04 -1.72
N LYS A 45 13.55 13.52 -0.63
CA LYS A 45 13.71 14.10 0.70
C LYS A 45 15.14 13.92 1.21
N ALA A 46 15.75 12.74 1.04
CA ALA A 46 17.14 12.51 1.41
C ALA A 46 18.09 13.46 0.68
N MET A 47 17.92 13.65 -0.63
CA MET A 47 18.70 14.62 -1.40
C MET A 47 18.50 16.07 -0.91
N ARG A 48 17.27 16.42 -0.50
CA ARG A 48 16.95 17.77 -0.03
C ARG A 48 17.43 18.03 1.40
N ASP A 49 17.45 16.99 2.24
CA ASP A 49 17.91 17.04 3.63
C ASP A 49 19.46 17.02 3.70
N GLU A 50 20.15 16.43 2.70
CA GLU A 50 21.62 16.47 2.54
C GLU A 50 22.15 17.90 2.27
N ASP A 51 21.33 18.77 1.69
CA ASP A 51 21.64 20.19 1.45
C ASP A 51 21.19 21.12 2.59
N GLY A 52 20.52 20.62 3.64
CA GLY A 52 19.95 21.46 4.70
C GLY A 52 19.50 20.71 5.96
N ASP A 53 20.35 20.75 6.98
CA ASP A 53 20.08 20.63 8.42
C ASP A 53 19.01 19.60 8.84
N GLY A 54 19.49 18.44 9.29
CA GLY A 54 18.65 17.35 9.76
C GLY A 54 17.96 17.66 11.10
N THR A 55 16.62 17.57 11.11
CA THR A 55 15.84 17.14 12.28
C THR A 55 14.39 16.81 11.89
N THR A 56 13.92 15.67 12.40
CA THR A 56 12.51 15.18 12.48
C THR A 56 12.08 14.11 11.45
N GLY A 57 12.32 12.85 11.83
CA GLY A 57 11.31 11.79 11.65
C GLY A 57 10.26 11.88 12.77
N PRO A 58 9.00 11.48 12.53
CA PRO A 58 8.67 10.06 12.68
C PRO A 58 7.88 9.48 11.49
N ALA A 59 8.22 8.25 11.12
CA ALA A 59 7.35 7.40 10.32
C ALA A 59 6.12 6.99 11.17
N PRO A 60 4.89 7.30 10.75
CA PRO A 60 3.73 6.69 11.36
C PRO A 60 3.63 5.26 10.83
N ALA A 61 3.98 4.31 11.69
CA ALA A 61 3.45 2.96 11.62
C ALA A 61 2.14 2.93 12.41
N PRO A 62 1.02 2.60 11.76
CA PRO A 62 -0.02 1.83 12.39
C PRO A 62 -0.03 0.45 11.75
N ALA A 63 0.41 -0.53 12.53
CA ALA A 63 -0.17 -1.86 12.44
C ALA A 63 -1.68 -1.76 12.68
N LEU A 64 -2.49 -2.53 11.95
CA LEU A 64 -3.70 -3.23 12.41
C LEU A 64 -4.32 -4.02 11.23
N ALA A 65 -4.06 -5.33 11.27
CA ALA A 65 -4.93 -6.47 10.96
C ALA A 65 -5.90 -6.44 9.74
N GLY A 66 -5.78 -7.49 8.91
CA GLY A 66 -6.95 -8.12 8.27
C GLY A 66 -6.67 -8.78 6.92
N GLY A 67 -6.47 -10.10 6.89
CA GLY A 67 -6.56 -10.90 5.66
C GLY A 67 -5.51 -12.01 5.54
N GLU A 68 -5.65 -13.04 6.38
CA GLU A 68 -5.25 -14.44 6.17
C GLU A 68 -3.99 -14.75 5.35
N ARG A 69 -2.97 -15.24 6.08
CA ARG A 69 -1.97 -16.17 5.55
C ARG A 69 -2.71 -17.35 4.91
N THR A 70 -2.51 -17.60 3.63
CA THR A 70 -2.74 -18.93 3.04
C THR A 70 -1.47 -19.76 3.23
N PRO A 71 -1.46 -20.76 4.12
CA PRO A 71 -0.50 -21.85 4.01
C PRO A 71 -1.05 -22.82 2.95
N HIS A 72 -0.51 -22.79 1.73
CA HIS A 72 -0.80 -23.84 0.74
C HIS A 72 0.51 -24.47 0.22
N ALA A 73 0.88 -25.55 0.91
CA ALA A 73 1.50 -26.78 0.44
C ALA A 73 2.76 -26.73 -0.47
N ALA A 74 3.91 -26.90 0.19
CA ALA A 74 5.05 -27.79 -0.09
C ALA A 74 5.65 -27.92 -1.52
N PRO A 75 6.90 -27.45 -1.72
CA PRO A 75 7.84 -28.01 -2.67
C PRO A 75 8.75 -29.03 -1.94
N GLY A 76 8.69 -30.30 -2.32
CA GLY A 76 9.36 -31.38 -1.58
C GLY A 76 9.75 -32.58 -2.43
N ASP A 77 10.19 -32.35 -3.67
CA ASP A 77 11.02 -33.30 -4.41
C ASP A 77 12.46 -33.20 -3.87
N ALA A 78 12.81 -34.05 -2.90
CA ALA A 78 14.19 -34.45 -2.65
C ALA A 78 14.26 -35.57 -1.59
N VAL A 79 14.70 -36.74 -2.04
CA VAL A 79 15.65 -37.61 -1.32
C VAL A 79 15.12 -38.44 -0.14
N ALA A 80 15.02 -39.75 -0.38
CA ALA A 80 15.61 -40.84 0.43
C ALA A 80 14.93 -42.14 0.00
N ASP A 81 15.52 -42.91 -0.91
CA ASP A 81 16.49 -43.97 -0.58
C ASP A 81 15.86 -45.10 0.26
N ALA A 82 15.90 -46.29 -0.31
CA ALA A 82 15.30 -47.54 0.19
C ALA A 82 15.91 -47.95 1.55
N PRO A 83 15.20 -48.70 2.42
CA PRO A 83 15.19 -50.17 2.25
C PRO A 83 13.97 -50.93 2.83
N HIS A 84 13.86 -52.20 2.41
CA HIS A 84 13.16 -53.34 3.04
C HIS A 84 11.62 -53.32 3.17
N ARG A 85 10.94 -54.19 2.39
CA ARG A 85 10.21 -55.35 2.96
C ARG A 85 9.64 -56.30 1.88
N ARG A 86 10.14 -57.54 1.96
CA ARG A 86 9.60 -58.85 1.53
C ARG A 86 9.49 -59.18 0.05
#